data_AF-A0A2D6A283-F1
#
_entry.id   AF-A0A2D6A283-F1
#
_cell.length_a   1.000
_cell.length_b   1.000
_cell.length_c   1.000
_cell.angle_alpha   90.00
_cell.angle_beta   90.00
_cell.angle_gamma   90.00
#
_symmetry.space_group_name_H-M   'P 1'
#
loop_
_entity.id
_entity.type
_entity.pdbx_description
1 polymer ?
#
loop_
_entity_poly.entity_id
_entity_poly.type
_entity_poly.pdbx_seq_one_letter_code
_entity_poly.pdbx_strand_id
1 'polypeptide(L)'
;MQFPGRRTHARAHDAGAGAWRTRSSAAPRRSADALLSTDASVARRRGTVASALGRTGHARHRVARPRGGAAVITGVLLSLALQTVTPTLSAQLAAIVARAERLGVRVGVQVEVGGPKGAVWGHRQREGFVPASNMKLFTGALALSELGKDWQFETRFLLHKRDGAPVLRVVTGGDPCLSASLGRGDVMADLAAALLKRDVRALGGCYLDAPAWTGPTRPATWPADQLQRSYAAATGPFVLEEGCVDVTLSTAGRKDGPCTVRVLPEGSGYTIRGKVVITRSRRQGMRPVVAIDRERVRLSGKYWSGAADARYRLAVHDPRQVFGQSLCHRLTAAGVVGARLVTAKPAGDGEAVLIWRSPLQYSMERLLVESSNFHAEQLLRVVAMKSGQPATLEAGRRALEAAFAGLDAGPWKVADGSGLSRGNTVTPLLVVYMLRRALGAPWRRSYFGAFAQSGVSGTLRTRMRNLPGACRAKTGWIRGASALSGTVRTASGNLALFSILMSYAQKRSGLNAQLKRLQDQLVTALHEGC
;
A
#
# COMPACT_ATOMS: atom_id res chain seq x y z
N MET A 1 19.09 -3.98 77.13
CA MET A 1 19.60 -2.61 77.28
C MET A 1 18.84 -1.69 76.34
N GLN A 2 18.35 -0.58 76.89
CA GLN A 2 17.27 0.26 76.37
C GLN A 2 17.68 1.19 75.22
N PHE A 3 16.79 1.36 74.25
CA PHE A 3 16.55 2.64 73.57
C PHE A 3 15.13 3.12 73.96
N PRO A 4 14.92 4.39 74.36
CA PRO A 4 13.60 4.91 74.67
C PRO A 4 13.01 5.73 73.50
N GLY A 5 11.67 5.76 73.40
CA GLY A 5 10.97 6.73 72.54
C GLY A 5 9.53 6.40 72.11
N ARG A 6 8.62 6.17 73.08
CA ARG A 6 7.13 6.09 72.96
C ARG A 6 6.52 7.46 72.52
N ARG A 7 5.30 7.69 71.99
CA ARG A 7 3.89 7.16 72.05
C ARG A 7 3.17 7.70 70.76
N THR A 8 2.34 7.02 69.96
CA THR A 8 0.97 6.40 70.09
C THR A 8 -0.23 7.35 70.30
N HIS A 9 -1.15 7.39 69.32
CA HIS A 9 -2.61 7.09 69.35
C HIS A 9 -3.29 7.70 68.08
N ALA A 10 -3.89 6.97 67.13
CA ALA A 10 -5.05 6.05 67.12
C ALA A 10 -6.42 6.77 67.01
N ARG A 11 -7.12 6.63 65.87
CA ARG A 11 -8.36 5.81 65.67
C ARG A 11 -9.14 6.21 64.41
N ALA A 12 -9.77 5.19 63.84
CA ALA A 12 -10.72 5.22 62.73
C ALA A 12 -12.13 5.64 63.18
N HIS A 13 -12.92 6.16 62.23
CA HIS A 13 -14.37 5.98 62.18
C HIS A 13 -14.85 5.99 60.71
N ASP A 14 -15.96 5.28 60.53
CA ASP A 14 -16.54 4.73 59.32
C ASP A 14 -17.78 5.52 58.84
N ALA A 15 -18.28 5.16 57.66
CA ALA A 15 -19.62 5.37 57.09
C ALA A 15 -19.94 6.66 56.30
N GLY A 16 -20.46 6.46 55.08
CA GLY A 16 -21.12 7.50 54.28
C GLY A 16 -21.39 7.11 52.83
N ALA A 17 -22.34 6.21 52.59
CA ALA A 17 -22.83 5.80 51.28
C ALA A 17 -23.51 6.95 50.50
N GLY A 18 -23.39 6.94 49.17
CA GLY A 18 -24.10 7.85 48.27
C GLY A 18 -24.12 7.34 46.84
N ALA A 19 -25.11 6.49 46.53
CA ALA A 19 -25.38 5.94 45.21
C ALA A 19 -25.92 7.01 44.24
N TRP A 20 -25.47 7.00 42.98
CA TRP A 20 -26.28 7.46 41.85
C TRP A 20 -26.26 6.47 40.69
N ARG A 21 -27.49 6.11 40.31
CA ARG A 21 -27.89 5.09 39.36
C ARG A 21 -27.64 5.50 37.91
N THR A 22 -27.21 4.50 37.14
CA THR A 22 -27.59 4.15 35.77
C THR A 22 -28.42 5.15 34.95
N ARG A 23 -27.90 5.54 33.78
CA ARG A 23 -28.63 5.46 32.51
C ARG A 23 -27.73 4.92 31.41
N SER A 24 -27.98 3.66 31.06
CA SER A 24 -27.54 3.07 29.80
C SER A 24 -28.32 3.72 28.67
N SER A 25 -27.64 4.20 27.62
CA SER A 25 -28.26 4.28 26.29
C SER A 25 -27.64 3.18 25.44
N ALA A 26 -28.50 2.24 25.06
CA ALA A 26 -28.16 1.07 24.27
C ALA A 26 -27.83 1.51 22.83
N ALA A 27 -26.58 1.29 22.40
CA ALA A 27 -26.25 1.21 20.99
C ALA A 27 -26.48 -0.23 20.52
N PRO A 28 -27.23 -0.48 19.43
CA PRO A 28 -27.55 -1.84 19.04
C PRO A 28 -26.31 -2.52 18.46
N ARG A 29 -25.95 -3.64 19.09
CA ARG A 29 -25.12 -4.69 18.48
C ARG A 29 -25.87 -5.20 17.24
N ARG A 30 -25.32 -4.98 16.04
CA ARG A 30 -25.72 -5.77 14.87
C ARG A 30 -24.73 -6.91 14.71
N SER A 31 -25.20 -8.08 15.13
CA SER A 31 -24.65 -9.39 14.81
C SER A 31 -24.74 -9.64 13.30
N ALA A 32 -23.87 -10.56 12.85
CA ALA A 32 -23.93 -11.20 11.55
C ALA A 32 -25.33 -11.78 11.26
N ASP A 33 -25.60 -11.97 9.97
CA ASP A 33 -26.80 -12.56 9.35
C ASP A 33 -27.94 -11.58 9.00
N ALA A 34 -27.78 -10.89 7.87
CA ALA A 34 -28.89 -10.38 7.06
C ALA A 34 -28.44 -10.00 5.63
N LEU A 35 -28.09 -11.00 4.80
CA LEU A 35 -27.99 -10.83 3.34
C LEU A 35 -28.52 -12.08 2.61
N LEU A 36 -29.79 -12.41 2.86
CA LEU A 36 -30.62 -13.24 1.98
C LEU A 36 -32.01 -12.62 1.98
N SER A 37 -32.36 -11.93 0.89
CA SER A 37 -33.72 -11.64 0.45
C SER A 37 -33.64 -10.75 -0.78
N THR A 38 -33.52 -11.38 -1.94
CA THR A 38 -33.90 -10.78 -3.21
C THR A 38 -35.41 -10.58 -3.21
N ASP A 39 -35.87 -9.36 -3.46
CA ASP A 39 -37.19 -9.20 -4.04
C ASP A 39 -37.19 -8.18 -5.17
N ALA A 40 -37.84 -8.62 -6.24
CA ALA A 40 -37.87 -8.01 -7.54
C ALA A 40 -39.14 -7.20 -7.67
N SER A 41 -39.02 -5.91 -7.93
CA SER A 41 -39.96 -5.18 -8.77
C SER A 41 -39.41 -3.78 -9.01
N VAL A 42 -39.36 -3.37 -10.28
CA VAL A 42 -39.83 -2.06 -10.76
C VAL A 42 -39.61 -2.00 -12.28
N ALA A 43 -40.75 -1.98 -12.96
CA ALA A 43 -41.11 -1.24 -14.16
C ALA A 43 -40.18 -1.28 -15.40
N ARG A 44 -40.67 -2.03 -16.39
CA ARG A 44 -40.45 -1.79 -17.82
C ARG A 44 -40.94 -0.39 -18.21
N ARG A 45 -40.13 0.34 -18.97
CA ARG A 45 -40.60 1.26 -20.02
C ARG A 45 -39.68 1.10 -21.24
N ARG A 46 -40.18 0.45 -22.29
CA ARG A 46 -39.72 0.60 -23.67
C ARG A 46 -40.94 1.00 -24.48
N GLY A 47 -40.90 2.21 -25.02
CA GLY A 47 -41.80 2.63 -26.08
C GLY A 47 -41.06 2.44 -27.41
N THR A 48 -41.60 1.61 -28.28
CA THR A 48 -41.40 1.77 -29.72
C THR A 48 -42.63 1.23 -30.43
N VAL A 49 -43.28 2.13 -31.15
CA VAL A 49 -44.43 1.91 -32.00
C VAL A 49 -43.91 1.46 -33.37
N ALA A 50 -44.44 0.35 -33.90
CA ALA A 50 -44.54 0.11 -35.34
C ALA A 50 -45.59 -0.99 -35.62
N SER A 51 -46.66 -0.55 -36.26
CA SER A 51 -47.64 -1.30 -37.08
C SER A 51 -46.92 -2.09 -38.20
N ALA A 52 -47.47 -3.06 -38.93
CA ALA A 52 -48.84 -3.48 -39.19
C ALA A 52 -48.84 -4.91 -39.77
N LEU A 53 -49.93 -5.63 -39.47
CA LEU A 53 -50.77 -6.47 -40.35
C LEU A 53 -50.13 -7.32 -41.47
N GLY A 54 -50.39 -8.63 -41.40
CA GLY A 54 -50.35 -9.58 -42.52
C GLY A 54 -51.01 -10.89 -42.09
N ARG A 55 -52.27 -11.07 -42.48
CA ARG A 55 -53.20 -12.14 -42.07
C ARG A 55 -53.09 -13.37 -42.99
N THR A 56 -53.55 -14.51 -42.44
CA THR A 56 -54.19 -15.68 -43.08
C THR A 56 -53.29 -16.57 -43.94
N GLY A 57 -53.38 -17.91 -43.94
CA GLY A 57 -54.29 -18.88 -43.32
C GLY A 57 -54.17 -20.21 -44.09
N HIS A 58 -54.79 -21.28 -43.56
CA HIS A 58 -55.03 -22.62 -44.15
C HIS A 58 -53.83 -23.60 -44.13
N ALA A 59 -53.98 -24.92 -44.01
CA ALA A 59 -55.02 -25.79 -43.45
C ALA A 59 -54.43 -27.22 -43.34
N ARG A 60 -54.98 -27.98 -42.40
CA ARG A 60 -54.80 -29.41 -42.08
C ARG A 60 -54.71 -30.38 -43.27
N HIS A 61 -53.95 -31.49 -43.13
CA HIS A 61 -54.35 -32.87 -43.47
C HIS A 61 -53.40 -33.91 -42.81
N ARG A 62 -53.91 -34.71 -41.85
CA ARG A 62 -54.08 -36.20 -41.83
C ARG A 62 -52.84 -37.04 -42.23
N VAL A 63 -52.16 -37.68 -41.26
CA VAL A 63 -52.33 -39.07 -40.73
C VAL A 63 -51.96 -40.17 -41.72
N ALA A 64 -50.85 -40.88 -41.43
CA ALA A 64 -50.72 -42.32 -41.60
C ALA A 64 -49.59 -42.87 -40.70
N ARG A 65 -49.91 -43.87 -39.87
CA ARG A 65 -48.96 -44.78 -39.20
C ARG A 65 -48.77 -46.01 -40.08
N PRO A 66 -47.64 -46.72 -39.95
CA PRO A 66 -47.76 -48.13 -39.60
C PRO A 66 -46.89 -48.54 -38.40
N ARG A 67 -47.24 -49.71 -37.87
CA ARG A 67 -46.77 -50.36 -36.64
C ARG A 67 -45.49 -51.17 -36.87
N GLY A 68 -44.74 -51.35 -35.79
CA GLY A 68 -43.58 -52.24 -35.64
C GLY A 68 -42.54 -51.49 -34.79
N GLY A 69 -42.39 -51.73 -33.48
CA GLY A 69 -42.15 -53.02 -32.86
C GLY A 69 -40.64 -53.19 -32.64
N ALA A 70 -40.03 -52.35 -31.79
CA ALA A 70 -38.69 -52.60 -31.24
C ALA A 70 -38.42 -51.70 -30.02
N ALA A 71 -38.16 -52.36 -28.89
CA ALA A 71 -37.43 -51.93 -27.69
C ALA A 71 -37.34 -50.42 -27.36
N VAL A 72 -38.08 -50.04 -26.31
CA VAL A 72 -37.74 -48.89 -25.47
C VAL A 72 -36.44 -49.23 -24.74
N ILE A 73 -35.31 -48.76 -25.25
CA ILE A 73 -34.15 -48.41 -24.42
C ILE A 73 -34.04 -46.90 -24.53
N THR A 74 -34.71 -46.20 -23.62
CA THR A 74 -34.47 -44.78 -23.38
C THR A 74 -33.09 -44.67 -22.75
N GLY A 75 -32.06 -44.76 -23.58
CA GLY A 75 -30.71 -44.35 -23.22
C GLY A 75 -30.77 -42.86 -22.93
N VAL A 76 -30.89 -42.51 -21.65
CA VAL A 76 -30.54 -41.18 -21.16
C VAL A 76 -29.06 -41.03 -21.47
N LEU A 77 -28.75 -40.41 -22.62
CA LEU A 77 -27.44 -39.81 -22.88
C LEU A 77 -27.31 -38.62 -21.94
N LEU A 78 -27.06 -38.94 -20.67
CA LEU A 78 -26.61 -37.98 -19.69
C LEU A 78 -25.27 -37.48 -20.21
N SER A 79 -25.31 -36.28 -20.77
CA SER A 79 -24.14 -35.57 -21.26
C SER A 79 -23.29 -35.19 -20.05
N LEU A 80 -22.54 -36.14 -19.49
CA LEU A 80 -21.44 -35.85 -18.59
C LEU A 80 -20.28 -35.36 -19.44
N ALA A 81 -20.40 -34.12 -19.92
CA ALA A 81 -19.21 -33.32 -20.16
C ALA A 81 -18.65 -32.94 -18.78
N LEU A 82 -17.99 -33.90 -18.12
CA LEU A 82 -16.95 -33.54 -17.16
C LEU A 82 -15.89 -32.83 -17.98
N GLN A 83 -15.85 -31.50 -17.90
CA GLN A 83 -14.65 -30.75 -18.27
C GLN A 83 -13.58 -31.10 -17.24
N THR A 84 -12.89 -32.20 -17.49
CA THR A 84 -11.67 -32.59 -16.79
C THR A 84 -10.67 -31.46 -16.97
N VAL A 85 -10.30 -30.80 -15.88
CA VAL A 85 -9.04 -30.05 -15.82
C VAL A 85 -7.96 -31.03 -16.26
N THR A 86 -7.29 -30.75 -17.36
CA THR A 86 -6.31 -31.66 -17.96
C THR A 86 -5.29 -32.11 -16.90
N PRO A 87 -5.08 -33.41 -16.68
CA PRO A 87 -4.12 -33.95 -15.70
C PRO A 87 -2.68 -33.44 -15.84
N THR A 88 -2.38 -32.66 -16.87
CA THR A 88 -1.10 -32.02 -17.17
C THR A 88 -0.79 -30.77 -16.33
N LEU A 89 -1.73 -29.85 -16.08
CA LEU A 89 -1.42 -28.59 -15.38
C LEU A 89 -1.10 -28.82 -13.89
N SER A 90 -1.92 -29.60 -13.18
CA SER A 90 -1.67 -29.94 -11.77
C SER A 90 -0.30 -30.61 -11.59
N ALA A 91 0.07 -31.52 -12.48
CA ALA A 91 1.38 -32.19 -12.47
C ALA A 91 2.53 -31.20 -12.75
N GLN A 92 2.37 -30.27 -13.70
CA GLN A 92 3.36 -29.22 -13.98
C GLN A 92 3.57 -28.30 -12.77
N LEU A 93 2.49 -27.84 -12.13
CA LEU A 93 2.57 -27.00 -10.93
C LEU A 93 3.27 -27.74 -9.78
N ALA A 94 2.91 -29.01 -9.54
CA ALA A 94 3.54 -29.85 -8.53
C ALA A 94 5.05 -30.07 -8.82
N ALA A 95 5.44 -30.28 -10.07
CA ALA A 95 6.85 -30.45 -10.45
C ALA A 95 7.69 -29.18 -10.21
N ILE A 96 7.13 -28.00 -10.48
CA ILE A 96 7.78 -26.70 -10.20
C ILE A 96 7.95 -26.50 -8.69
N VAL A 97 6.91 -26.81 -7.91
CA VAL A 97 6.96 -26.79 -6.44
C VAL A 97 8.05 -27.73 -5.92
N ALA A 98 8.07 -28.98 -6.37
CA ALA A 98 9.08 -29.96 -5.95
C ALA A 98 10.51 -29.50 -6.28
N ARG A 99 10.72 -28.80 -7.41
CA ARG A 99 12.02 -28.21 -7.76
C ARG A 99 12.44 -27.11 -6.78
N ALA A 100 11.51 -26.28 -6.31
CA ALA A 100 11.80 -25.30 -5.26
C ALA A 100 12.10 -25.98 -3.92
N GLU A 101 11.33 -27.01 -3.54
CA GLU A 101 11.51 -27.74 -2.28
C GLU A 101 12.86 -28.47 -2.21
N ARG A 102 13.36 -29.02 -3.32
CA ARG A 102 14.73 -29.57 -3.41
C ARG A 102 15.84 -28.55 -3.16
N LEU A 103 15.55 -27.24 -3.23
CA LEU A 103 16.51 -26.18 -2.88
C LEU A 103 16.49 -25.82 -1.38
N GLY A 104 15.70 -26.54 -0.57
CA GLY A 104 15.50 -26.26 0.86
C GLY A 104 14.51 -25.12 1.11
N VAL A 105 13.53 -24.93 0.22
CA VAL A 105 12.53 -23.87 0.29
C VAL A 105 11.16 -24.45 0.60
N ARG A 106 10.46 -23.94 1.61
CA ARG A 106 9.05 -24.28 1.84
C ARG A 106 8.18 -23.43 0.92
N VAL A 107 7.26 -24.06 0.20
CA VAL A 107 6.41 -23.39 -0.79
C VAL A 107 4.94 -23.56 -0.43
N GLY A 108 4.18 -22.48 -0.48
CA GLY A 108 2.72 -22.47 -0.40
C GLY A 108 2.14 -21.90 -1.68
N VAL A 109 1.15 -22.58 -2.25
CA VAL A 109 0.47 -22.14 -3.47
C VAL A 109 -1.03 -22.32 -3.34
N GLN A 110 -1.79 -21.36 -3.86
CA GLN A 110 -3.23 -21.47 -4.11
C GLN A 110 -3.50 -20.90 -5.50
N VAL A 111 -4.34 -21.59 -6.28
CA VAL A 111 -4.78 -21.21 -7.62
C VAL A 111 -6.29 -21.42 -7.74
N GLU A 112 -6.99 -20.45 -8.33
CA GLU A 112 -8.39 -20.56 -8.74
C GLU A 112 -8.52 -20.09 -10.20
N VAL A 113 -9.10 -20.90 -11.08
CA VAL A 113 -9.24 -20.58 -12.53
C VAL A 113 -10.71 -20.62 -12.94
N GLY A 114 -11.24 -19.55 -13.52
CA GLY A 114 -12.62 -19.54 -14.04
C GLY A 114 -13.70 -19.13 -13.03
N GLY A 115 -13.32 -18.53 -11.89
CA GLY A 115 -14.25 -17.93 -10.93
C GLY A 115 -14.79 -18.91 -9.86
N PRO A 116 -15.94 -18.62 -9.21
CA PRO A 116 -16.41 -19.35 -8.03
C PRO A 116 -16.69 -20.85 -8.21
N LYS A 117 -16.93 -21.31 -9.44
CA LYS A 117 -17.10 -22.73 -9.80
C LYS A 117 -15.89 -23.28 -10.58
N GLY A 118 -14.80 -22.52 -10.57
CA GLY A 118 -13.59 -22.77 -11.34
C GLY A 118 -12.71 -23.89 -10.78
N ALA A 119 -11.72 -24.29 -11.56
CA ALA A 119 -10.72 -25.25 -11.12
C ALA A 119 -9.90 -24.67 -9.96
N VAL A 120 -9.69 -25.45 -8.91
CA VAL A 120 -8.91 -25.06 -7.74
C VAL A 120 -7.74 -26.03 -7.57
N TRP A 121 -6.55 -25.48 -7.39
CA TRP A 121 -5.36 -26.26 -7.04
C TRP A 121 -4.60 -25.58 -5.89
N GLY A 122 -4.06 -26.36 -4.96
CA GLY A 122 -3.33 -25.84 -3.82
C GLY A 122 -2.26 -26.79 -3.31
N HIS A 123 -1.19 -26.22 -2.77
CA HIS A 123 -0.09 -26.91 -2.08
C HIS A 123 0.26 -26.14 -0.82
N ARG A 124 0.14 -26.74 0.37
CA ARG A 124 0.34 -26.05 1.66
C ARG A 124 -0.47 -24.73 1.76
N GLN A 125 -1.63 -24.70 1.12
CA GLN A 125 -2.43 -23.50 0.89
C GLN A 125 -3.03 -22.91 2.17
N ARG A 126 -3.14 -23.72 3.23
CA ARG A 126 -3.62 -23.32 4.57
C ARG A 126 -2.48 -23.08 5.57
N GLU A 127 -1.21 -23.30 5.19
CA GLU A 127 -0.08 -23.04 6.08
C GLU A 127 0.32 -21.56 6.08
N GLY A 128 0.88 -21.10 7.20
CA GLY A 128 1.36 -19.73 7.36
C GLY A 128 2.73 -19.49 6.73
N PHE A 129 2.89 -18.38 6.03
CA PHE A 129 4.14 -17.90 5.43
C PHE A 129 4.35 -16.42 5.72
N VAL A 130 5.62 -16.00 5.78
CA VAL A 130 5.96 -14.57 5.78
C VAL A 130 5.70 -14.01 4.36
N PRO A 131 4.76 -13.07 4.18
CA PRO A 131 4.32 -12.65 2.84
C PRO A 131 5.32 -11.75 2.10
N ALA A 132 6.28 -11.16 2.82
CA ALA A 132 6.96 -9.96 2.36
C ALA A 132 5.93 -8.91 1.86
N SER A 133 6.24 -8.17 0.79
CA SER A 133 5.36 -7.13 0.24
C SER A 133 4.00 -7.60 -0.30
N ASN A 134 3.67 -8.89 -0.29
CA ASN A 134 2.31 -9.33 -0.55
C ASN A 134 1.35 -8.94 0.58
N MET A 135 1.85 -8.53 1.76
CA MET A 135 1.02 -7.90 2.80
C MET A 135 0.30 -6.63 2.27
N LYS A 136 0.93 -5.90 1.35
CA LYS A 136 0.35 -4.68 0.74
C LYS A 136 -0.92 -4.94 -0.04
N LEU A 137 -1.17 -6.19 -0.45
CA LEU A 137 -2.43 -6.57 -1.06
C LEU A 137 -3.60 -6.33 -0.08
N PHE A 138 -3.45 -6.75 1.18
CA PHE A 138 -4.45 -6.55 2.22
C PHE A 138 -4.56 -5.08 2.62
N THR A 139 -3.42 -4.39 2.79
CA THR A 139 -3.40 -2.95 3.06
C THR A 139 -4.11 -2.13 1.99
N GLY A 140 -3.87 -2.43 0.71
CA GLY A 140 -4.53 -1.73 -0.40
C GLY A 140 -6.02 -2.02 -0.48
N ALA A 141 -6.44 -3.26 -0.20
CA ALA A 141 -7.85 -3.63 -0.17
C ALA A 141 -8.58 -2.92 0.99
N LEU A 142 -7.97 -2.89 2.19
CA LEU A 142 -8.51 -2.15 3.33
C LEU A 142 -8.61 -0.65 3.01
N ALA A 143 -7.55 -0.04 2.49
CA ALA A 143 -7.56 1.38 2.15
C ALA A 143 -8.67 1.73 1.16
N LEU A 144 -8.88 0.94 0.12
CA LEU A 144 -9.98 1.17 -0.84
C LEU A 144 -11.36 0.93 -0.23
N SER A 145 -11.50 -0.06 0.65
CA SER A 145 -12.76 -0.35 1.35
C SER A 145 -13.15 0.77 2.31
N GLU A 146 -12.21 1.23 3.14
CA GLU A 146 -12.48 2.20 4.19
C GLU A 146 -12.47 3.64 3.66
N LEU A 147 -11.53 4.00 2.78
CA LEU A 147 -11.41 5.36 2.26
C LEU A 147 -12.35 5.62 1.07
N GLY A 148 -12.58 4.61 0.23
CA GLY A 148 -13.29 4.72 -1.05
C GLY A 148 -12.36 5.11 -2.21
N LYS A 149 -12.68 4.66 -3.42
CA LYS A 149 -11.83 4.86 -4.62
C LYS A 149 -11.62 6.33 -5.00
N ASP A 150 -12.55 7.22 -4.63
CA ASP A 150 -12.53 8.65 -4.96
C ASP A 150 -11.96 9.50 -3.81
N TRP A 151 -11.39 8.86 -2.78
CA TRP A 151 -10.78 9.56 -1.66
C TRP A 151 -9.68 10.53 -2.12
N GLN A 152 -9.66 11.71 -1.51
CA GLN A 152 -8.65 12.74 -1.70
C GLN A 152 -8.01 13.01 -0.35
N PHE A 153 -6.68 12.91 -0.27
CA PHE A 153 -5.95 13.45 0.87
C PHE A 153 -6.00 14.97 0.78
N GLU A 154 -6.32 15.64 1.88
CA GLU A 154 -6.44 17.09 1.93
C GLU A 154 -5.36 17.70 2.83
N THR A 155 -4.62 18.70 2.34
CA THR A 155 -3.75 19.54 3.17
C THR A 155 -4.24 20.98 3.05
N ARG A 156 -4.66 21.58 4.16
CA ARG A 156 -5.24 22.93 4.19
C ARG A 156 -4.22 23.92 4.74
N PHE A 157 -4.06 25.03 4.05
CA PHE A 157 -3.21 26.15 4.44
C PHE A 157 -4.11 27.33 4.77
N LEU A 158 -4.20 27.64 6.07
CA LEU A 158 -5.11 28.64 6.63
C LEU A 158 -4.31 29.83 7.13
N LEU A 159 -4.66 31.04 6.72
CA LEU A 159 -4.04 32.27 7.17
C LEU A 159 -4.84 32.87 8.32
N HIS A 160 -4.19 33.03 9.46
CA HIS A 160 -4.76 33.72 10.62
C HIS A 160 -4.20 35.13 10.66
N LYS A 161 -5.06 36.11 10.35
CA LYS A 161 -4.76 37.52 10.57
C LYS A 161 -4.90 37.80 12.06
N ARG A 162 -3.90 38.45 12.65
CA ARG A 162 -3.88 38.96 14.03
C ARG A 162 -3.43 40.42 13.97
N ASP A 163 -3.54 41.14 15.07
CA ASP A 163 -2.81 42.40 15.24
C ASP A 163 -1.30 42.08 15.14
N GLY A 164 -0.69 42.43 14.00
CA GLY A 164 0.68 42.09 13.64
C GLY A 164 0.81 41.16 12.42
N ALA A 165 1.94 40.47 12.29
CA ALA A 165 2.21 39.62 11.13
C ALA A 165 1.33 38.34 11.14
N PRO A 166 0.71 37.96 10.01
CA PRO A 166 -0.22 36.84 9.96
C PRO A 166 0.48 35.50 10.17
N VAL A 167 -0.22 34.53 10.78
CA VAL A 167 0.31 33.18 11.03
C VAL A 167 -0.31 32.19 10.06
N LEU A 168 0.51 31.38 9.40
CA LEU A 168 0.05 30.30 8.55
C LEU A 168 -0.16 29.02 9.37
N ARG A 169 -1.38 28.50 9.42
CA ARG A 169 -1.72 27.20 10.01
C ARG A 169 -1.85 26.17 8.89
N VAL A 170 -1.08 25.09 8.98
CA VAL A 170 -1.13 23.97 8.03
C VAL A 170 -1.83 22.80 8.71
N VAL A 171 -2.99 22.41 8.21
CA VAL A 171 -3.77 21.27 8.71
C VAL A 171 -3.60 20.09 7.76
N THR A 172 -3.25 18.92 8.28
CA THR A 172 -2.97 17.74 7.47
C THR A 172 -4.08 16.70 7.50
N GLY A 173 -4.33 16.09 6.33
CA GLY A 173 -5.05 14.82 6.17
C GLY A 173 -4.13 13.60 6.04
N GLY A 174 -2.82 13.76 6.27
CA GLY A 174 -1.82 12.70 6.18
C GLY A 174 -1.39 12.35 4.76
N ASP A 175 -1.39 13.32 3.85
CA ASP A 175 -1.16 13.12 2.42
C ASP A 175 0.22 12.47 2.12
N PRO A 176 0.27 11.21 1.63
CA PRO A 176 1.52 10.55 1.26
C PRO A 176 2.07 11.03 -0.09
N CYS A 177 1.35 11.88 -0.82
CA CYS A 177 1.61 12.20 -2.21
C CYS A 177 2.28 13.56 -2.43
N LEU A 178 2.65 14.28 -1.37
CA LEU A 178 3.39 15.55 -1.44
C LEU A 178 4.83 15.33 -1.93
N SER A 179 4.98 15.08 -3.23
CA SER A 179 6.23 14.69 -3.87
C SER A 179 6.33 15.31 -5.26
N ALA A 180 7.00 16.46 -5.32
CA ALA A 180 7.28 17.15 -6.58
C ALA A 180 8.18 16.29 -7.47
N SER A 181 9.10 15.50 -6.88
CA SER A 181 9.99 14.63 -7.64
C SER A 181 9.29 13.48 -8.38
N LEU A 182 8.03 13.19 -8.05
CA LEU A 182 7.17 12.24 -8.76
C LEU A 182 6.20 12.93 -9.73
N GLY A 183 6.40 14.24 -10.02
CA GLY A 183 5.57 14.98 -10.96
C GLY A 183 4.14 15.26 -10.45
N ARG A 184 3.92 15.26 -9.13
CA ARG A 184 2.59 15.40 -8.52
C ARG A 184 2.21 16.86 -8.20
N GLY A 185 2.86 17.81 -8.86
CA GLY A 185 2.78 19.22 -8.53
C GLY A 185 3.64 19.60 -7.33
N ASP A 186 3.74 20.91 -7.10
CA ASP A 186 4.60 21.48 -6.07
C ASP A 186 3.79 22.35 -5.11
N VAL A 187 3.28 21.71 -4.06
CA VAL A 187 2.42 22.35 -3.05
C VAL A 187 3.04 23.61 -2.42
N MET A 188 4.38 23.66 -2.30
CA MET A 188 5.04 24.80 -1.66
C MET A 188 5.17 25.98 -2.62
N ALA A 189 5.42 25.70 -3.92
CA ALA A 189 5.41 26.75 -4.94
C ALA A 189 4.00 27.33 -5.10
N ASP A 190 2.98 26.48 -5.18
CA ASP A 190 1.59 26.90 -5.34
C ASP A 190 1.08 27.67 -4.11
N LEU A 191 1.51 27.26 -2.90
CA LEU A 191 1.24 28.02 -1.68
C LEU A 191 1.89 29.40 -1.71
N ALA A 192 3.16 29.49 -2.10
CA ALA A 192 3.87 30.77 -2.19
C ALA A 192 3.15 31.70 -3.17
N ALA A 193 2.81 31.21 -4.37
CA ALA A 193 2.05 31.97 -5.35
C ALA A 193 0.67 32.41 -4.82
N ALA A 194 -0.03 31.53 -4.12
CA ALA A 194 -1.34 31.83 -3.54
C ALA A 194 -1.31 32.87 -2.41
N LEU A 195 -0.22 32.92 -1.62
CA LEU A 195 0.03 33.96 -0.63
C LEU A 195 0.38 35.29 -1.32
N LEU A 196 1.27 35.24 -2.31
CA LEU A 196 1.70 36.44 -3.03
C LEU A 196 0.56 37.13 -3.77
N LYS A 197 -0.34 36.35 -4.39
CA LYS A 197 -1.56 36.85 -5.05
C LYS A 197 -2.52 37.57 -4.09
N ARG A 198 -2.41 37.32 -2.78
CA ARG A 198 -3.21 37.97 -1.72
C ARG A 198 -2.43 39.06 -0.99
N ASP A 199 -1.32 39.53 -1.57
CA ASP A 199 -0.42 40.53 -0.99
C ASP A 199 0.17 40.17 0.39
N VAL A 200 0.24 38.88 0.70
CA VAL A 200 0.93 38.39 1.90
C VAL A 200 2.42 38.26 1.57
N ARG A 201 3.21 39.22 2.04
CA ARG A 201 4.67 39.25 1.89
C ARG A 201 5.44 38.95 3.17
N ALA A 202 4.75 38.87 4.31
CA ALA A 202 5.35 38.57 5.59
C ALA A 202 4.45 37.64 6.42
N LEU A 203 5.06 36.73 7.18
CA LEU A 203 4.40 35.85 8.14
C LEU A 203 5.03 36.02 9.53
N GLY A 204 4.22 35.93 10.58
CA GLY A 204 4.68 35.80 11.96
C GLY A 204 5.12 34.37 12.33
N GLY A 205 4.80 33.40 11.47
CA GLY A 205 5.21 32.01 11.61
C GLY A 205 4.31 31.02 10.88
N CYS A 206 4.69 29.74 10.93
CA CYS A 206 3.99 28.59 10.37
C CYS A 206 3.72 27.55 11.48
N TYR A 207 2.46 27.28 11.78
CA TYR A 207 2.02 26.27 12.74
C TYR A 207 1.59 24.98 12.01
N LEU A 208 2.20 23.85 12.37
CA LEU A 208 1.89 22.53 11.79
C LEU A 208 0.88 21.78 12.70
N ASP A 209 -0.37 21.75 12.27
CA ASP A 209 -1.53 21.25 13.03
C ASP A 209 -1.87 19.79 12.69
N ALA A 210 -1.61 18.89 13.66
CA ALA A 210 -1.86 17.46 13.50
C ALA A 210 -2.11 16.72 14.83
N PRO A 211 -3.09 17.13 15.65
CA PRO A 211 -3.30 16.59 17.00
C PRO A 211 -3.65 15.09 17.01
N ALA A 212 -4.28 14.59 15.94
CA ALA A 212 -4.61 13.17 15.80
C ALA A 212 -3.39 12.28 15.52
N TRP A 213 -2.24 12.86 15.15
CA TRP A 213 -1.05 12.11 14.73
C TRP A 213 -0.05 11.99 15.89
N THR A 214 -0.04 10.82 16.51
CA THR A 214 0.82 10.52 17.66
C THR A 214 1.59 9.20 17.46
N GLY A 215 2.43 8.87 18.43
CA GLY A 215 3.17 7.60 18.47
C GLY A 215 4.36 7.54 17.50
N PRO A 216 4.97 6.35 17.35
CA PRO A 216 6.15 6.17 16.54
C PRO A 216 5.88 6.39 15.05
N THR A 217 6.91 6.78 14.31
CA THR A 217 6.85 7.01 12.85
C THR A 217 7.21 5.79 12.02
N ARG A 218 7.71 4.72 12.65
CA ARG A 218 8.05 3.44 12.02
C ARG A 218 7.63 2.27 12.91
N PRO A 219 7.23 1.13 12.32
CA PRO A 219 7.02 -0.09 13.09
C PRO A 219 8.30 -0.50 13.84
N ALA A 220 8.18 -0.85 15.12
CA ALA A 220 9.32 -1.27 15.95
C ALA A 220 9.97 -2.58 15.47
N THR A 221 9.25 -3.34 14.63
CA THR A 221 9.72 -4.60 14.05
C THR A 221 10.63 -4.43 12.82
N TRP A 222 10.82 -3.19 12.36
CA TRP A 222 11.71 -2.91 11.23
C TRP A 222 13.18 -3.06 11.61
N PRO A 223 14.05 -3.57 10.71
CA PRO A 223 15.46 -3.75 11.03
C PRO A 223 16.18 -2.42 11.31
N ALA A 224 16.72 -2.26 12.51
CA ALA A 224 17.36 -1.01 12.95
C ALA A 224 18.53 -0.56 12.06
N ASP A 225 19.28 -1.51 11.49
CA ASP A 225 20.41 -1.28 10.58
C ASP A 225 19.97 -0.72 9.20
N GLN A 226 18.67 -0.73 8.91
CA GLN A 226 18.11 -0.37 7.61
C GLN A 226 17.26 0.90 7.62
N LEU A 227 17.08 1.57 8.77
CA LEU A 227 16.15 2.70 8.90
C LEU A 227 16.50 3.94 8.06
N GLN A 228 17.75 4.03 7.60
CA GLN A 228 18.27 5.05 6.69
C GLN A 228 17.96 4.77 5.20
N ARG A 229 17.46 3.57 4.87
CA ARG A 229 17.06 3.20 3.51
C ARG A 229 15.68 3.77 3.19
N SER A 230 15.47 4.19 1.94
CA SER A 230 14.19 4.75 1.49
C SER A 230 12.98 3.85 1.72
N TYR A 231 13.14 2.53 1.62
CA TYR A 231 12.07 1.57 1.92
C TYR A 231 11.74 1.47 3.42
N ALA A 232 12.51 2.12 4.30
CA ALA A 232 12.27 2.21 5.73
C ALA A 232 12.01 3.68 6.15
N ALA A 233 11.51 4.51 5.23
CA ALA A 233 11.16 5.90 5.50
C ALA A 233 10.10 6.04 6.60
N ALA A 234 10.23 7.11 7.39
CA ALA A 234 9.29 7.46 8.44
C ALA A 234 7.94 7.89 7.85
N THR A 235 6.85 7.42 8.47
CA THR A 235 5.49 7.95 8.28
C THR A 235 5.24 9.16 9.18
N GLY A 236 4.21 9.94 8.89
CA GLY A 236 3.89 11.07 9.74
C GLY A 236 2.78 11.98 9.22
N PRO A 237 2.44 13.02 9.99
CA PRO A 237 1.42 13.99 9.63
C PRO A 237 1.80 14.85 8.43
N PHE A 238 3.06 15.25 8.35
CA PHE A 238 3.58 16.14 7.31
C PHE A 238 4.81 15.48 6.72
N VAL A 239 4.71 15.03 5.46
CA VAL A 239 5.78 14.26 4.83
C VAL A 239 5.95 14.72 3.40
N LEU A 240 7.14 15.21 3.06
CA LEU A 240 7.55 15.45 1.67
C LEU A 240 8.29 14.23 1.13
N GLU A 241 8.20 14.03 -0.18
CA GLU A 241 9.05 13.10 -0.93
C GLU A 241 9.11 11.68 -0.33
N GLU A 242 7.95 11.18 0.12
CA GLU A 242 7.81 9.86 0.77
C GLU A 242 8.72 9.68 2.00
N GLY A 243 9.00 10.76 2.73
CA GLY A 243 9.83 10.72 3.95
C GLY A 243 11.31 10.55 3.66
N CYS A 244 11.74 11.02 2.48
CA CYS A 244 13.11 10.93 2.03
C CYS A 244 13.68 12.30 1.65
N VAL A 245 15.00 12.38 1.65
CA VAL A 245 15.75 13.37 0.88
C VAL A 245 16.49 12.67 -0.26
N ASP A 246 16.67 13.39 -1.35
CA ASP A 246 17.52 12.96 -2.46
C ASP A 246 18.82 13.76 -2.43
N VAL A 247 19.93 13.05 -2.20
CA VAL A 247 21.28 13.61 -2.30
C VAL A 247 21.79 13.31 -3.70
N THR A 248 22.00 14.35 -4.49
CA THR A 248 22.52 14.24 -5.85
C THR A 248 23.99 14.61 -5.87
N LEU A 249 24.80 13.77 -6.53
CA LEU A 249 26.23 13.99 -6.76
C LEU A 249 26.44 14.24 -8.25
N SER A 250 26.97 15.41 -8.59
CA SER A 250 27.31 15.73 -9.98
C SER A 250 28.77 15.45 -10.29
N THR A 251 29.00 14.79 -11.42
CA THR A 251 30.36 14.58 -11.95
C THR A 251 30.91 15.80 -12.70
N ALA A 252 30.07 16.81 -12.94
CA ALA A 252 30.47 18.07 -13.53
C ALA A 252 31.37 18.84 -12.54
N GLY A 253 32.61 19.12 -12.95
CA GLY A 253 33.53 19.90 -12.14
C GLY A 253 34.99 19.60 -12.43
N ARG A 254 35.88 20.32 -11.74
CA ARG A 254 37.32 20.14 -11.87
C ARG A 254 37.74 18.78 -11.30
N LYS A 255 38.57 18.06 -12.08
CA LYS A 255 39.18 16.80 -11.64
C LYS A 255 40.03 17.05 -10.39
N ASP A 256 39.96 16.13 -9.44
CA ASP A 256 40.57 16.21 -8.10
C ASP A 256 40.00 17.36 -7.23
N GLY A 257 38.93 18.02 -7.70
CA GLY A 257 38.12 18.98 -6.95
C GLY A 257 36.91 18.34 -6.27
N PRO A 258 36.18 19.11 -5.44
CA PRO A 258 34.96 18.63 -4.80
C PRO A 258 33.85 18.39 -5.83
N CYS A 259 33.09 17.33 -5.62
CA CYS A 259 31.83 17.04 -6.30
C CYS A 259 30.78 18.08 -5.90
N THR A 260 30.00 18.58 -6.85
CA THR A 260 28.80 19.37 -6.54
C THR A 260 27.76 18.46 -5.92
N VAL A 261 27.15 18.92 -4.82
CA VAL A 261 26.15 18.16 -4.07
C VAL A 261 24.90 19.00 -3.90
N ARG A 262 23.74 18.42 -4.20
CA ARG A 262 22.45 19.04 -3.85
C ARG A 262 21.61 18.08 -3.01
N VAL A 263 20.92 18.63 -2.02
CA VAL A 263 19.97 17.90 -1.18
C VAL A 263 18.57 18.43 -1.46
N LEU A 264 17.67 17.52 -1.88
CA LEU A 264 16.27 17.84 -2.16
C LEU A 264 15.35 17.11 -1.17
N PRO A 265 14.22 17.71 -0.74
CA PRO A 265 13.75 19.05 -1.11
C PRO A 265 14.66 20.17 -0.55
N GLU A 266 14.67 21.31 -1.24
CA GLU A 266 15.43 22.48 -0.81
C GLU A 266 14.91 22.98 0.55
N GLY A 267 15.84 23.46 1.39
CA GLY A 267 15.50 23.85 2.74
C GLY A 267 15.14 22.69 3.67
N SER A 268 15.49 21.44 3.33
CA SER A 268 15.28 20.26 4.20
C SER A 268 15.97 20.31 5.57
N GLY A 269 16.79 21.35 5.83
CA GLY A 269 17.54 21.54 7.07
C GLY A 269 18.79 20.67 7.22
N TYR A 270 19.03 19.75 6.28
CA TYR A 270 20.23 18.91 6.29
C TYR A 270 21.48 19.69 5.91
N THR A 271 22.49 19.65 6.78
CA THR A 271 23.81 20.20 6.50
C THR A 271 24.73 19.13 5.91
N ILE A 272 25.66 19.53 5.04
CA ILE A 272 26.63 18.60 4.43
C ILE A 272 27.87 18.54 5.32
N ARG A 273 28.31 17.33 5.67
CA ARG A 273 29.56 17.06 6.38
C ARG A 273 30.48 16.19 5.53
N GLY A 274 31.67 16.69 5.25
CA GLY A 274 32.66 16.02 4.40
C GLY A 274 32.50 16.39 2.93
N LYS A 275 33.16 15.63 2.05
CA LYS A 275 33.16 15.89 0.60
C LYS A 275 33.39 14.60 -0.17
N VAL A 276 32.87 14.57 -1.39
CA VAL A 276 33.26 13.59 -2.41
C VAL A 276 34.18 14.30 -3.40
N VAL A 277 35.26 13.65 -3.83
CA VAL A 277 36.23 14.24 -4.77
C VAL A 277 36.08 13.61 -6.16
N ILE A 278 36.03 14.42 -7.21
CA ILE A 278 35.95 13.92 -8.59
C ILE A 278 37.30 13.29 -8.97
N THR A 279 37.30 12.09 -9.54
CA THR A 279 38.53 11.37 -9.93
C THR A 279 38.48 10.87 -11.38
N ARG A 280 39.65 10.73 -12.01
CA ARG A 280 39.81 10.04 -13.30
C ARG A 280 39.74 8.52 -13.18
N SER A 281 40.07 7.98 -12.00
CA SER A 281 40.13 6.53 -11.79
C SER A 281 38.73 5.93 -11.59
N ARG A 282 38.24 5.19 -12.58
CA ARG A 282 36.97 4.44 -12.46
C ARG A 282 36.99 3.52 -11.25
N ARG A 283 38.07 2.75 -11.06
CA ARG A 283 38.22 1.81 -9.93
C ARG A 283 38.05 2.49 -8.56
N GLN A 284 38.62 3.68 -8.38
CA GLN A 284 38.52 4.43 -7.12
C GLN A 284 37.20 5.20 -6.96
N GLY A 285 36.53 5.53 -8.07
CA GLY A 285 35.38 6.43 -8.09
C GLY A 285 34.00 5.75 -8.16
N MET A 286 33.89 4.43 -8.03
CA MET A 286 32.62 3.72 -8.23
C MET A 286 31.65 3.78 -7.04
N ARG A 287 32.12 4.07 -5.83
CA ARG A 287 31.31 3.93 -4.60
C ARG A 287 31.62 5.03 -3.59
N PRO A 288 31.26 6.29 -3.87
CA PRO A 288 31.30 7.30 -2.84
C PRO A 288 30.34 6.92 -1.70
N VAL A 289 30.71 7.31 -0.49
CA VAL A 289 29.88 7.10 0.70
C VAL A 289 28.95 8.28 0.83
N VAL A 290 27.65 7.99 0.83
CA VAL A 290 26.58 8.95 1.11
C VAL A 290 25.71 8.36 2.21
N ALA A 291 25.71 8.99 3.37
CA ALA A 291 24.94 8.57 4.53
C ALA A 291 24.19 9.77 5.12
N ILE A 292 23.17 9.49 5.92
CA ILE A 292 22.40 10.52 6.62
C ILE A 292 22.32 10.16 8.10
N ASP A 293 22.44 11.17 8.96
CA ASP A 293 22.09 11.08 10.38
C ASP A 293 20.86 11.96 10.67
N ARG A 294 20.66 12.42 11.91
CA ARG A 294 19.46 13.20 12.25
C ARG A 294 19.38 14.52 11.51
N GLU A 295 20.53 15.17 11.27
CA GLU A 295 20.58 16.55 10.76
C GLU A 295 21.65 16.74 9.68
N ARG A 296 22.44 15.70 9.37
CA ARG A 296 23.58 15.82 8.46
C ARG A 296 23.59 14.76 7.39
N VAL A 297 23.97 15.17 6.18
CA VAL A 297 24.41 14.28 5.11
C VAL A 297 25.92 14.12 5.22
N ARG A 298 26.40 12.90 5.42
CA ARG A 298 27.82 12.57 5.53
C ARG A 298 28.34 12.05 4.20
N LEU A 299 29.41 12.66 3.73
CA LEU A 299 30.00 12.40 2.43
C LEU A 299 31.48 12.06 2.54
N SER A 300 31.92 11.01 1.86
CA SER A 300 33.33 10.71 1.72
C SER A 300 33.63 9.87 0.46
N GLY A 301 34.91 9.81 0.10
CA GLY A 301 35.40 9.00 -1.01
C GLY A 301 35.55 9.80 -2.30
N LYS A 302 35.67 9.07 -3.41
CA LYS A 302 35.88 9.62 -4.75
C LYS A 302 34.73 9.24 -5.68
N TYR A 303 34.50 10.06 -6.70
CA TYR A 303 33.49 9.82 -7.72
C TYR A 303 34.06 9.95 -9.13
N TRP A 304 33.84 8.92 -9.95
CA TRP A 304 34.47 8.83 -11.27
C TRP A 304 33.86 9.84 -12.23
N SER A 305 34.71 10.68 -12.83
CA SER A 305 34.31 11.74 -13.78
C SER A 305 33.59 11.25 -15.04
N GLY A 306 33.69 9.96 -15.39
CA GLY A 306 32.95 9.37 -16.51
C GLY A 306 31.62 8.72 -16.12
N ALA A 307 31.22 8.78 -14.84
CA ALA A 307 29.91 8.30 -14.40
C ALA A 307 28.81 9.33 -14.71
N ALA A 308 27.57 8.86 -14.83
CA ALA A 308 26.42 9.77 -14.79
C ALA A 308 26.24 10.36 -13.39
N ASP A 309 25.48 11.44 -13.26
CA ASP A 309 25.11 11.97 -11.95
C ASP A 309 24.36 10.92 -11.13
N ALA A 310 24.71 10.80 -9.84
CA ALA A 310 24.11 9.82 -8.95
C ALA A 310 23.08 10.46 -8.04
N ARG A 311 21.99 9.74 -7.79
CA ARG A 311 20.94 10.10 -6.83
C ARG A 311 20.87 9.06 -5.72
N TYR A 312 21.06 9.52 -4.49
CA TYR A 312 20.93 8.72 -3.27
C TYR A 312 19.67 9.14 -2.52
N ARG A 313 18.63 8.30 -2.58
CA ARG A 313 17.40 8.51 -1.81
C ARG A 313 17.54 7.93 -0.41
N LEU A 314 17.51 8.79 0.60
CA LEU A 314 17.77 8.43 1.99
C LEU A 314 16.58 8.80 2.87
N ALA A 315 16.20 7.89 3.77
CA ALA A 315 15.09 8.11 4.69
C ALA A 315 15.49 9.14 5.76
N VAL A 316 14.62 10.12 5.99
CA VAL A 316 14.86 11.17 7.00
C VAL A 316 14.48 10.68 8.39
N HIS A 317 15.10 11.25 9.43
CA HIS A 317 14.76 10.89 10.81
C HIS A 317 13.39 11.46 11.22
N ASP A 318 13.19 12.77 11.01
CA ASP A 318 11.96 13.50 11.32
C ASP A 318 11.36 14.14 10.05
N PRO A 319 10.35 13.52 9.43
CA PRO A 319 9.73 14.06 8.23
C PRO A 319 8.93 15.34 8.49
N ARG A 320 8.42 15.56 9.71
CA ARG A 320 7.68 16.77 10.07
C ARG A 320 8.62 17.97 10.12
N GLN A 321 9.81 17.77 10.68
CA GLN A 321 10.85 18.80 10.70
C GLN A 321 11.27 19.18 9.27
N VAL A 322 11.56 18.18 8.42
CA VAL A 322 11.93 18.41 7.01
C VAL A 322 10.84 19.14 6.23
N PHE A 323 9.58 18.75 6.40
CA PHE A 323 8.44 19.45 5.78
C PHE A 323 8.41 20.91 6.23
N GLY A 324 8.51 21.17 7.53
CA GLY A 324 8.39 22.50 8.10
C GLY A 324 9.54 23.43 7.72
N GLN A 325 10.77 22.92 7.71
CA GLN A 325 11.95 23.67 7.28
C GLN A 325 11.89 23.98 5.78
N SER A 326 11.52 22.99 4.96
CA SER A 326 11.37 23.21 3.52
C SER A 326 10.26 24.21 3.21
N LEU A 327 9.11 24.12 3.90
CA LEU A 327 8.04 25.12 3.82
C LEU A 327 8.56 26.54 4.09
N CYS A 328 9.21 26.76 5.24
CA CYS A 328 9.68 28.09 5.63
C CYS A 328 10.75 28.63 4.67
N HIS A 329 11.70 27.78 4.28
CA HIS A 329 12.75 28.13 3.34
C HIS A 329 12.18 28.55 1.99
N ARG A 330 11.23 27.77 1.44
CA ARG A 330 10.67 28.00 0.12
C ARG A 330 9.73 29.20 0.06
N LEU A 331 8.98 29.45 1.14
CA LEU A 331 8.22 30.70 1.27
C LEU A 331 9.15 31.92 1.28
N THR A 332 10.24 31.85 2.05
CA THR A 332 11.24 32.94 2.11
C THR A 332 11.91 33.16 0.75
N ALA A 333 12.33 32.08 0.07
CA ALA A 333 12.94 32.15 -1.26
C ALA A 333 11.98 32.74 -2.31
N ALA A 334 10.67 32.60 -2.12
CA ALA A 334 9.64 33.20 -2.97
C ALA A 334 9.27 34.65 -2.59
N GLY A 335 9.88 35.23 -1.55
CA GLY A 335 9.63 36.61 -1.11
C GLY A 335 8.58 36.77 -0.01
N VAL A 336 8.17 35.68 0.65
CA VAL A 336 7.33 35.73 1.87
C VAL A 336 8.24 35.62 3.10
N VAL A 337 8.65 36.76 3.65
CA VAL A 337 9.63 36.83 4.75
C VAL A 337 9.02 36.47 6.12
N GLY A 338 9.87 36.19 7.11
CA GLY A 338 9.43 35.89 8.48
C GLY A 338 8.86 34.47 8.68
N ALA A 339 8.78 33.66 7.62
CA ALA A 339 8.35 32.27 7.71
C ALA A 339 9.31 31.45 8.58
N ARG A 340 8.81 30.99 9.74
CA ARG A 340 9.50 30.12 10.69
C ARG A 340 8.50 29.22 11.39
N LEU A 341 8.92 28.04 11.84
CA LEU A 341 8.03 27.18 12.61
C LEU A 341 7.68 27.81 13.97
N VAL A 342 6.41 27.72 14.35
CA VAL A 342 5.90 28.14 15.67
C VAL A 342 5.15 26.99 16.34
N THR A 343 5.12 27.01 17.67
CA THR A 343 4.49 25.97 18.49
C THR A 343 3.11 26.37 19.01
N ALA A 344 2.81 27.67 19.10
CA ALA A 344 1.51 28.16 19.53
C ALA A 344 0.50 28.06 18.40
N LYS A 345 -0.60 27.32 18.64
CA LYS A 345 -1.74 27.26 17.72
C LYS A 345 -2.38 28.65 17.61
N PRO A 346 -2.60 29.20 16.41
CA PRO A 346 -3.34 30.45 16.27
C PRO A 346 -4.81 30.25 16.66
N ALA A 347 -5.40 31.30 17.25
CA ALA A 347 -6.80 31.32 17.67
C ALA A 347 -7.73 31.57 16.47
N GLY A 348 -8.99 31.12 16.60
CA GLY A 348 -10.00 31.20 15.54
C GLY A 348 -9.80 30.16 14.43
N ASP A 349 -10.56 30.31 13.34
CA ASP A 349 -10.64 29.30 12.27
C ASP A 349 -9.71 29.55 11.08
N GLY A 350 -9.28 30.80 10.86
CA GLY A 350 -8.35 31.18 9.78
C GLY A 350 -9.00 31.14 8.39
N GLU A 351 -8.46 31.91 7.45
CA GLU A 351 -8.94 31.97 6.06
C GLU A 351 -8.17 30.99 5.17
N ALA A 352 -8.85 30.15 4.38
CA ALA A 352 -8.16 29.22 3.50
C ALA A 352 -7.45 29.94 2.33
N VAL A 353 -6.12 29.85 2.29
CA VAL A 353 -5.30 30.37 1.19
C VAL A 353 -5.12 29.33 0.09
N LEU A 354 -4.91 28.07 0.49
CA LEU A 354 -4.77 26.92 -0.40
C LEU A 354 -5.36 25.68 0.27
N ILE A 355 -6.08 24.88 -0.51
CA ILE A 355 -6.48 23.51 -0.15
C ILE A 355 -5.88 22.58 -1.19
N TRP A 356 -4.84 21.86 -0.80
CA TRP A 356 -4.17 20.88 -1.64
C TRP A 356 -4.89 19.54 -1.57
N ARG A 357 -5.09 18.90 -2.73
CA ARG A 357 -5.76 17.59 -2.82
C ARG A 357 -4.96 16.62 -3.66
N SER A 358 -4.70 15.42 -3.11
CA SER A 358 -4.07 14.32 -3.83
C SER A 358 -4.99 13.09 -3.88
N PRO A 359 -5.20 12.46 -5.04
CA PRO A 359 -6.09 11.31 -5.15
C PRO A 359 -5.48 10.06 -4.53
N LEU A 360 -6.32 9.21 -3.92
CA LEU A 360 -5.92 7.89 -3.39
C LEU A 360 -5.20 7.03 -4.44
N GLN A 361 -5.60 7.16 -5.72
CA GLN A 361 -5.01 6.43 -6.84
C GLN A 361 -3.48 6.58 -6.91
N TYR A 362 -2.94 7.78 -6.65
CA TYR A 362 -1.49 8.02 -6.60
C TYR A 362 -0.81 7.22 -5.50
N SER A 363 -1.47 7.06 -4.36
CA SER A 363 -0.98 6.24 -3.25
C SER A 363 -1.07 4.75 -3.58
N MET A 364 -2.15 4.31 -4.24
CA MET A 364 -2.33 2.91 -4.66
C MET A 364 -1.26 2.47 -5.66
N GLU A 365 -0.91 3.32 -6.62
CA GLU A 365 0.17 3.03 -7.58
C GLU A 365 1.53 2.87 -6.88
N ARG A 366 1.86 3.78 -5.96
CA ARG A 366 3.09 3.67 -5.16
C ARG A 366 3.09 2.41 -4.30
N LEU A 367 1.95 2.07 -3.70
CA LEU A 367 1.80 0.89 -2.86
C LEU A 367 1.98 -0.42 -3.65
N LEU A 368 1.28 -0.57 -4.78
CA LEU A 368 1.10 -1.86 -5.43
C LEU A 368 1.99 -2.05 -6.68
N VAL A 369 2.25 -0.99 -7.46
CA VAL A 369 3.16 -1.06 -8.63
C VAL A 369 4.61 -1.00 -8.16
N GLU A 370 4.91 0.04 -7.37
CA GLU A 370 6.27 0.40 -6.95
C GLU A 370 6.65 -0.18 -5.58
N SER A 371 5.70 -0.82 -4.90
CA SER A 371 5.93 -1.54 -3.65
C SER A 371 6.40 -0.67 -2.47
N SER A 372 5.97 0.59 -2.40
CA SER A 372 6.39 1.53 -1.36
C SER A 372 5.90 1.11 0.02
N ASN A 373 6.83 0.87 0.95
CA ASN A 373 6.52 0.55 2.35
C ASN A 373 5.93 1.76 3.07
N PHE A 374 6.46 2.96 2.79
CA PHE A 374 5.97 4.22 3.32
C PHE A 374 4.47 4.38 3.08
N HIS A 375 4.02 4.20 1.83
CA HIS A 375 2.61 4.30 1.48
C HIS A 375 1.75 3.25 2.21
N ALA A 376 2.27 2.04 2.46
CA ALA A 376 1.53 1.01 3.18
C ALA A 376 1.21 1.44 4.62
N GLU A 377 2.24 1.85 5.36
CA GLU A 377 2.06 2.26 6.75
C GLU A 377 1.30 3.59 6.87
N GLN A 378 1.56 4.55 5.96
CA GLN A 378 0.88 5.85 5.95
C GLN A 378 -0.62 5.69 5.66
N LEU A 379 -1.01 4.83 4.71
CA LEU A 379 -2.41 4.55 4.41
C LEU A 379 -3.14 3.95 5.61
N LEU A 380 -2.52 3.02 6.36
CA LEU A 380 -3.15 2.45 7.56
C LEU A 380 -3.38 3.50 8.65
N ARG A 381 -2.47 4.47 8.79
CA ARG A 381 -2.67 5.61 9.72
C ARG A 381 -3.81 6.51 9.27
N VAL A 382 -3.94 6.77 7.96
CA VAL A 382 -5.06 7.54 7.40
C VAL A 382 -6.39 6.81 7.57
N VAL A 383 -6.42 5.48 7.39
CA VAL A 383 -7.61 4.66 7.68
C VAL A 383 -8.02 4.80 9.14
N ALA A 384 -7.08 4.65 10.09
CA ALA A 384 -7.37 4.84 11.51
C ALA A 384 -7.94 6.24 11.81
N MET A 385 -7.32 7.29 11.25
CA MET A 385 -7.78 8.67 11.37
C MET A 385 -9.21 8.86 10.84
N LYS A 386 -9.53 8.29 9.67
CA LYS A 386 -10.87 8.37 9.07
C LYS A 386 -11.92 7.73 9.97
N SER A 387 -11.58 6.65 10.66
CA SER A 387 -12.47 5.96 11.61
C SER A 387 -12.55 6.64 12.98
N GLY A 388 -12.04 7.86 13.14
CA GLY A 388 -12.05 8.61 14.40
C GLY A 388 -11.04 8.12 15.44
N GLN A 389 -10.14 7.20 15.08
CA GLN A 389 -9.07 6.73 15.96
C GLN A 389 -7.83 7.64 15.82
N PRO A 390 -6.94 7.69 16.83
CA PRO A 390 -5.63 8.31 16.66
C PRO A 390 -4.88 7.70 15.46
N ALA A 391 -4.25 8.55 14.65
CA ALA A 391 -3.49 8.19 13.45
C ALA A 391 -2.13 7.57 13.81
N THR A 392 -2.16 6.47 14.56
CA THR A 392 -1.01 5.72 15.05
C THR A 392 -0.78 4.48 14.19
N LEU A 393 0.47 4.00 14.14
CA LEU A 393 0.79 2.74 13.48
C LEU A 393 0.02 1.56 14.10
N GLU A 394 -0.16 1.57 15.42
CA GLU A 394 -0.87 0.51 16.13
C GLU A 394 -2.37 0.49 15.80
N ALA A 395 -3.04 1.65 15.75
CA ALA A 395 -4.45 1.71 15.34
C ALA A 395 -4.64 1.20 13.91
N GLY A 396 -3.75 1.60 12.99
CA GLY A 396 -3.77 1.12 11.61
C GLY A 396 -3.52 -0.39 11.49
N ARG A 397 -2.54 -0.91 12.24
CA ARG A 397 -2.23 -2.36 12.32
C ARG A 397 -3.43 -3.16 12.83
N ARG A 398 -4.09 -2.70 13.90
CA ARG A 398 -5.30 -3.34 14.45
C ARG A 398 -6.48 -3.31 13.48
N ALA A 399 -6.67 -2.21 12.75
CA ALA A 399 -7.70 -2.14 11.71
C ALA A 399 -7.46 -3.17 10.60
N LEU A 400 -6.21 -3.32 10.16
CA LEU A 400 -5.84 -4.35 9.19
C LEU A 400 -6.01 -5.76 9.74
N GLU A 401 -5.59 -6.02 10.98
CA GLU A 401 -5.74 -7.31 11.63
C GLU A 401 -7.21 -7.72 11.74
N ALA A 402 -8.07 -6.80 12.21
CA ALA A 402 -9.50 -7.04 12.39
C ALA A 402 -10.25 -7.29 11.07
N ALA A 403 -9.88 -6.59 9.99
CA ALA A 403 -10.57 -6.69 8.69
C ALA A 403 -10.49 -8.08 8.04
N PHE A 404 -9.52 -8.90 8.43
CA PHE A 404 -9.32 -10.26 7.91
C PHE A 404 -9.30 -11.34 9.01
N ALA A 405 -9.64 -10.97 10.25
CA ALA A 405 -9.76 -11.90 11.36
C ALA A 405 -11.00 -12.81 11.20
N GLY A 406 -10.94 -14.03 11.75
CA GLY A 406 -12.08 -14.96 11.79
C GLY A 406 -12.42 -15.63 10.46
N LEU A 407 -11.70 -15.36 9.38
CA LEU A 407 -11.85 -16.09 8.12
C LEU A 407 -11.27 -17.50 8.26
N ASP A 408 -12.00 -18.52 7.79
CA ASP A 408 -11.48 -19.90 7.65
C ASP A 408 -10.48 -19.98 6.48
N ALA A 409 -9.33 -19.34 6.65
CA ALA A 409 -8.26 -19.32 5.66
C ALA A 409 -6.88 -19.63 6.28
N GLY A 410 -6.83 -20.08 7.54
CA GLY A 410 -5.60 -20.41 8.27
C GLY A 410 -4.97 -19.21 9.00
N PRO A 411 -3.69 -19.30 9.43
CA PRO A 411 -3.08 -18.30 10.30
C PRO A 411 -2.93 -16.93 9.65
N TRP A 412 -3.32 -15.90 10.39
CA TRP A 412 -3.24 -14.49 10.05
C TRP A 412 -2.59 -13.73 11.20
N LYS A 413 -1.47 -13.05 10.93
CA LYS A 413 -0.78 -12.19 11.90
C LYS A 413 -0.27 -10.94 11.20
N VAL A 414 -0.55 -9.78 11.79
CA VAL A 414 -0.14 -8.47 11.26
C VAL A 414 0.85 -7.81 12.23
N ALA A 415 2.09 -7.72 11.80
CA ALA A 415 3.14 -6.96 12.48
C ALA A 415 3.37 -5.58 11.84
N ASP A 416 3.14 -5.44 10.54
CA ASP A 416 3.11 -4.16 9.80
C ASP A 416 2.26 -4.27 8.53
N GLY A 417 1.94 -3.14 7.87
CA GLY A 417 1.13 -3.12 6.64
C GLY A 417 1.94 -3.33 5.36
N SER A 418 3.25 -3.13 5.42
CA SER A 418 4.15 -3.19 4.27
C SER A 418 4.68 -4.58 3.99
N GLY A 419 4.74 -5.45 5.00
CA GLY A 419 5.37 -6.75 4.90
C GLY A 419 6.89 -6.73 5.06
N LEU A 420 7.47 -5.64 5.57
CA LEU A 420 8.91 -5.58 5.87
C LEU A 420 9.23 -6.41 7.12
N SER A 421 8.31 -6.44 8.08
CA SER A 421 8.39 -7.25 9.27
C SER A 421 8.29 -8.74 8.97
N ARG A 422 9.18 -9.53 9.61
CA ARG A 422 9.11 -11.00 9.61
C ARG A 422 8.03 -11.56 10.53
N GLY A 423 7.43 -10.72 11.38
CA GLY A 423 6.32 -11.12 12.26
C GLY A 423 4.99 -11.31 11.53
N ASN A 424 4.89 -10.86 10.28
CA ASN A 424 3.70 -11.06 9.46
C ASN A 424 3.52 -12.53 9.07
N THR A 425 2.29 -13.03 9.11
CA THR A 425 1.92 -14.37 8.64
C THR A 425 0.65 -14.31 7.83
N VAL A 426 0.67 -14.88 6.62
CA VAL A 426 -0.52 -15.08 5.78
C VAL A 426 -0.48 -16.47 5.15
N THR A 427 -1.61 -16.96 4.65
CA THR A 427 -1.68 -18.20 3.87
C THR A 427 -1.90 -17.91 2.38
N PRO A 428 -1.50 -18.82 1.47
CA PRO A 428 -1.85 -18.71 0.06
C PRO A 428 -3.38 -18.62 -0.17
N LEU A 429 -4.16 -19.39 0.61
CA LEU A 429 -5.61 -19.40 0.55
C LEU A 429 -6.21 -18.03 0.90
N LEU A 430 -5.74 -17.39 1.98
CA LEU A 430 -6.22 -16.07 2.41
C LEU A 430 -5.93 -15.00 1.36
N VAL A 431 -4.76 -15.06 0.71
CA VAL A 431 -4.41 -14.12 -0.37
C VAL A 431 -5.38 -14.28 -1.55
N VAL A 432 -5.62 -15.50 -2.02
CA VAL A 432 -6.54 -15.74 -3.14
C VAL A 432 -7.99 -15.40 -2.76
N TYR A 433 -8.41 -15.71 -1.53
CA TYR A 433 -9.69 -15.28 -1.01
C TYR A 433 -9.87 -13.77 -1.10
N MET A 434 -8.87 -12.99 -0.65
CA MET A 434 -8.92 -11.53 -0.73
C MET A 434 -8.94 -11.03 -2.18
N LEU A 435 -8.15 -11.62 -3.08
CA LEU A 435 -8.18 -11.28 -4.51
C LEU A 435 -9.56 -11.55 -5.13
N ARG A 436 -10.20 -12.67 -4.77
CA ARG A 436 -11.55 -13.02 -5.23
C ARG A 436 -12.59 -12.01 -4.71
N ARG A 437 -12.49 -11.61 -3.43
CA ARG A 437 -13.34 -10.56 -2.86
C ARG A 437 -13.15 -9.23 -3.59
N ALA A 438 -11.91 -8.86 -3.89
CA ALA A 438 -11.58 -7.64 -4.64
C ALA A 438 -12.15 -7.64 -6.06
N LEU A 439 -12.28 -8.78 -6.73
CA LEU A 439 -12.91 -8.87 -8.06
C LEU A 439 -14.39 -8.45 -8.05
N GLY A 440 -15.11 -8.76 -6.97
CA GLY A 440 -16.52 -8.38 -6.79
C GLY A 440 -16.73 -6.97 -6.24
N ALA A 441 -15.67 -6.26 -5.85
CA ALA A 441 -15.78 -4.97 -5.19
C ALA A 441 -16.00 -3.80 -6.17
N PRO A 442 -16.70 -2.73 -5.77
CA PRO A 442 -16.89 -1.53 -6.61
C PRO A 442 -15.56 -0.85 -6.97
N TRP A 443 -14.53 -1.00 -6.13
CA TRP A 443 -13.19 -0.46 -6.31
C TRP A 443 -12.22 -1.40 -7.07
N ARG A 444 -12.71 -2.51 -7.64
CA ARG A 444 -11.87 -3.52 -8.34
C ARG A 444 -10.90 -2.92 -9.37
N ARG A 445 -11.36 -1.94 -10.15
CA ARG A 445 -10.56 -1.32 -11.22
C ARG A 445 -9.37 -0.55 -10.66
N SER A 446 -9.57 0.22 -9.60
CA SER A 446 -8.49 0.95 -8.91
C SER A 446 -7.48 -0.01 -8.28
N TYR A 447 -7.95 -1.14 -7.74
CA TYR A 447 -7.08 -2.14 -7.11
C TYR A 447 -6.21 -2.89 -8.14
N PHE A 448 -6.81 -3.62 -9.09
CA PHE A 448 -6.07 -4.38 -10.09
C PHE A 448 -5.38 -3.50 -11.15
N GLY A 449 -5.86 -2.27 -11.34
CA GLY A 449 -5.20 -1.25 -12.15
C GLY A 449 -3.85 -0.81 -11.58
N ALA A 450 -3.70 -0.87 -10.25
CA ALA A 450 -2.48 -0.52 -9.54
C ALA A 450 -1.49 -1.71 -9.37
N PHE A 451 -1.68 -2.84 -10.06
CA PHE A 451 -0.74 -3.95 -9.98
C PHE A 451 0.37 -3.81 -11.03
N ALA A 452 1.58 -4.28 -10.70
CA ALA A 452 2.64 -4.41 -11.69
C ALA A 452 2.25 -5.41 -12.79
N GLN A 453 2.60 -5.12 -14.03
CA GLN A 453 2.27 -5.92 -15.21
C GLN A 453 3.51 -6.62 -15.76
N SER A 454 3.40 -7.93 -16.04
CA SER A 454 4.46 -8.73 -16.69
C SER A 454 4.97 -8.04 -17.96
N GLY A 455 6.28 -7.92 -18.12
CA GLY A 455 6.92 -7.30 -19.28
C GLY A 455 6.65 -5.80 -19.50
N VAL A 456 5.85 -5.14 -18.64
CA VAL A 456 5.33 -3.78 -18.92
C VAL A 456 5.70 -2.79 -17.82
N SER A 457 5.36 -3.05 -16.55
CA SER A 457 5.44 -2.01 -15.49
C SER A 457 5.90 -2.52 -14.13
N GLY A 458 6.37 -1.58 -13.30
CA GLY A 458 6.76 -1.79 -11.92
C GLY A 458 7.73 -2.95 -11.72
N THR A 459 7.55 -3.68 -10.61
CA THR A 459 8.42 -4.80 -10.22
C THR A 459 8.38 -6.03 -11.15
N LEU A 460 7.50 -6.04 -12.17
CA LEU A 460 7.41 -7.09 -13.18
C LEU A 460 7.85 -6.66 -14.58
N ARG A 461 8.28 -5.40 -14.77
CA ARG A 461 8.69 -4.85 -16.09
C ARG A 461 9.72 -5.71 -16.83
N THR A 462 10.61 -6.37 -16.11
CA THR A 462 11.68 -7.22 -16.70
C THR A 462 11.42 -8.72 -16.57
N ARG A 463 10.28 -9.13 -16.01
CA ARG A 463 9.90 -10.54 -15.79
C ARG A 463 8.80 -10.94 -16.76
N MET A 464 8.76 -12.22 -17.16
CA MET A 464 7.69 -12.78 -17.97
C MET A 464 7.42 -11.99 -19.26
N ARG A 465 8.48 -11.59 -19.98
CA ARG A 465 8.37 -10.76 -21.21
C ARG A 465 7.66 -11.47 -22.37
N ASN A 466 7.56 -12.79 -22.30
CA ASN A 466 6.83 -13.63 -23.26
C ASN A 466 5.30 -13.59 -23.05
N LEU A 467 4.80 -13.01 -21.95
CA LEU A 467 3.38 -12.80 -21.70
C LEU A 467 3.11 -11.35 -21.24
N PRO A 468 3.39 -10.34 -22.08
CA PRO A 468 3.31 -8.93 -21.69
C PRO A 468 1.89 -8.53 -21.32
N GLY A 469 1.71 -7.96 -20.13
CA GLY A 469 0.41 -7.48 -19.62
C GLY A 469 -0.59 -8.56 -19.21
N ALA A 470 -0.33 -9.84 -19.53
CA ALA A 470 -1.24 -10.95 -19.20
C ALA A 470 -1.28 -11.23 -17.69
N CYS A 471 -0.17 -11.01 -16.97
CA CYS A 471 -0.09 -11.14 -15.52
C CYS A 471 -0.07 -9.76 -14.85
N ARG A 472 -0.97 -9.59 -13.89
CA ARG A 472 -1.03 -8.45 -12.96
C ARG A 472 -0.81 -9.00 -11.57
N ALA A 473 0.32 -8.68 -10.94
CA ALA A 473 0.64 -9.27 -9.64
C ALA A 473 1.49 -8.36 -8.76
N LYS A 474 1.41 -8.62 -7.46
CA LYS A 474 2.29 -8.05 -6.45
C LYS A 474 3.44 -9.02 -6.18
N THR A 475 4.65 -8.48 -6.25
CA THR A 475 5.88 -9.17 -5.84
C THR A 475 6.18 -8.94 -4.36
N GLY A 476 6.91 -9.86 -3.74
CA GLY A 476 7.44 -9.71 -2.39
C GLY A 476 8.82 -10.33 -2.25
N TRP A 477 9.73 -9.62 -1.60
CA TRP A 477 11.01 -10.19 -1.20
C TRP A 477 11.58 -9.50 0.04
N ILE A 478 11.96 -10.31 1.02
CA ILE A 478 12.86 -9.95 2.12
C ILE A 478 13.81 -11.13 2.35
N ARG A 479 14.86 -10.96 3.16
CA ARG A 479 15.72 -12.10 3.51
C ARG A 479 14.88 -13.16 4.25
N GLY A 480 14.74 -14.32 3.61
CA GLY A 480 14.03 -15.49 4.09
C GLY A 480 12.65 -15.72 3.44
N ALA A 481 12.17 -14.80 2.61
CA ALA A 481 10.86 -14.91 1.96
C ALA A 481 10.85 -14.35 0.52
N SER A 482 10.16 -15.03 -0.38
CA SER A 482 9.90 -14.59 -1.75
C SER A 482 8.44 -14.89 -2.12
N ALA A 483 7.76 -13.95 -2.75
CA ALA A 483 6.33 -14.09 -3.03
C ALA A 483 5.92 -13.45 -4.36
N LEU A 484 4.87 -14.00 -4.96
CA LEU A 484 4.19 -13.46 -6.13
C LEU A 484 2.72 -13.88 -6.07
N SER A 485 1.80 -12.90 -6.03
CA SER A 485 0.36 -13.18 -6.00
C SER A 485 -0.40 -12.15 -6.82
N GLY A 486 -1.46 -12.58 -7.50
CA GLY A 486 -2.25 -11.71 -8.36
C GLY A 486 -3.13 -12.49 -9.32
N THR A 487 -3.27 -11.95 -10.53
CA THR A 487 -4.10 -12.52 -11.59
C THR A 487 -3.30 -12.75 -12.86
N VAL A 488 -3.58 -13.82 -13.58
CA VAL A 488 -3.09 -14.04 -14.94
C VAL A 488 -4.26 -14.40 -15.85
N ARG A 489 -4.31 -13.82 -17.04
CA ARG A 489 -5.25 -14.24 -18.08
C ARG A 489 -4.73 -15.51 -18.73
N THR A 490 -5.54 -16.55 -18.86
CA THR A 490 -5.16 -17.81 -19.51
C THR A 490 -5.28 -17.71 -21.03
N ALA A 491 -4.70 -18.65 -21.77
CA ALA A 491 -4.79 -18.73 -23.22
C ALA A 491 -6.24 -18.92 -23.70
N SER A 492 -7.07 -19.65 -22.95
CA SER A 492 -8.52 -19.75 -23.18
C SER A 492 -9.32 -18.48 -22.85
N GLY A 493 -8.67 -17.43 -22.33
CA GLY A 493 -9.28 -16.15 -22.00
C GLY A 493 -9.83 -16.04 -20.57
N ASN A 494 -9.81 -17.14 -19.81
CA ASN A 494 -10.22 -17.16 -18.41
C ASN A 494 -9.29 -16.32 -17.52
N LEU A 495 -9.78 -15.92 -16.35
CA LEU A 495 -8.96 -15.27 -15.32
C LEU A 495 -8.57 -16.31 -14.27
N ALA A 496 -7.27 -16.44 -14.03
CA ALA A 496 -6.72 -17.22 -12.93
C ALA A 496 -6.26 -16.29 -11.80
N LEU A 497 -6.72 -16.56 -10.58
CA LEU A 497 -6.19 -15.99 -9.35
C LEU A 497 -5.12 -16.91 -8.80
N PHE A 498 -4.02 -16.36 -8.30
CA PHE A 498 -2.97 -17.17 -7.73
C PHE A 498 -2.24 -16.48 -6.58
N SER A 499 -1.67 -17.30 -5.71
CA SER A 499 -0.73 -16.88 -4.69
C SER A 499 0.40 -17.89 -4.56
N ILE A 500 1.65 -17.41 -4.61
CA ILE A 500 2.86 -18.22 -4.45
C ILE A 500 3.68 -17.59 -3.33
N LEU A 501 3.82 -18.30 -2.22
CA LEU A 501 4.58 -17.87 -1.04
C LEU A 501 5.73 -18.85 -0.80
N MET A 502 6.95 -18.35 -0.70
CA MET A 502 8.15 -19.18 -0.52
C MET A 502 8.94 -18.70 0.70
N SER A 503 9.33 -19.63 1.58
CA SER A 503 10.13 -19.34 2.78
C SER A 503 11.39 -20.21 2.83
N TYR A 504 12.51 -19.62 3.25
CA TYR A 504 13.81 -20.31 3.29
C TYR A 504 14.69 -19.80 4.43
N ALA A 505 15.39 -20.70 5.12
CA ALA A 505 16.18 -20.35 6.31
C ALA A 505 17.52 -19.66 5.96
N GLN A 506 18.24 -20.19 4.96
CA GLN A 506 19.61 -19.75 4.66
C GLN A 506 19.64 -18.82 3.45
N LYS A 507 20.29 -17.64 3.60
CA LYS A 507 20.58 -16.77 2.46
C LYS A 507 21.69 -17.42 1.62
N ARG A 508 21.34 -17.88 0.43
CA ARG A 508 22.29 -18.30 -0.59
C ARG A 508 22.34 -17.28 -1.71
N SER A 509 23.55 -16.95 -2.19
CA SER A 509 23.71 -16.05 -3.34
C SER A 509 22.93 -16.59 -4.54
N GLY A 510 22.25 -15.72 -5.29
CA GLY A 510 21.45 -16.12 -6.45
C GLY A 510 20.13 -16.86 -6.18
N LEU A 511 19.90 -17.40 -4.97
CA LEU A 511 18.70 -18.21 -4.67
C LEU A 511 17.40 -17.48 -4.99
N ASN A 512 17.23 -16.24 -4.53
CA ASN A 512 15.99 -15.50 -4.80
C ASN A 512 15.76 -15.22 -6.30
N ALA A 513 16.83 -15.07 -7.09
CA ALA A 513 16.68 -14.95 -8.54
C ALA A 513 16.17 -16.26 -9.15
N GLN A 514 16.63 -17.41 -8.65
CA GLN A 514 16.11 -18.72 -9.02
C GLN A 514 14.64 -18.92 -8.58
N LEU A 515 14.28 -18.51 -7.36
CA LEU A 515 12.89 -18.58 -6.89
C LEU A 515 11.94 -17.71 -7.70
N LYS A 516 12.38 -16.50 -8.11
CA LYS A 516 11.61 -15.65 -9.03
C LYS A 516 11.39 -16.31 -10.38
N ARG A 517 12.38 -17.04 -10.91
CA ARG A 517 12.19 -17.82 -12.15
C ARG A 517 11.19 -18.96 -11.98
N LEU A 518 11.17 -19.63 -10.83
CA LEU A 518 10.18 -20.68 -10.54
C LEU A 518 8.76 -20.09 -10.37
N GLN A 519 8.63 -18.91 -9.75
CA GLN A 519 7.37 -18.17 -9.74
C GLN A 519 6.91 -17.83 -11.15
N ASP A 520 7.81 -17.33 -12.00
CA ASP A 520 7.51 -17.00 -13.40
C ASP A 520 7.06 -18.25 -14.17
N GLN A 521 7.75 -19.39 -14.00
CA GLN A 521 7.35 -20.67 -14.61
C GLN A 521 5.96 -21.13 -14.17
N LEU A 522 5.62 -20.97 -12.89
CA LEU A 522 4.30 -21.31 -12.38
C LEU A 522 3.22 -20.46 -13.05
N VAL A 523 3.45 -19.14 -13.15
CA VAL A 523 2.51 -18.22 -13.81
C VAL A 523 2.40 -18.50 -15.31
N THR A 524 3.50 -18.83 -15.99
CA THR A 524 3.47 -19.25 -17.40
C THR A 524 2.66 -20.53 -17.58
N ALA A 525 2.84 -21.53 -16.72
CA ALA A 525 2.03 -22.76 -16.77
C ALA A 525 0.53 -22.46 -16.58
N LEU A 526 0.17 -21.53 -15.68
CA LEU A 526 -1.22 -21.08 -15.53
C LEU A 526 -1.75 -20.33 -16.77
N HIS A 527 -0.89 -19.58 -17.46
CA HIS A 527 -1.25 -18.89 -18.69
C HIS A 527 -1.52 -19.89 -19.81
N GLU A 528 -0.66 -20.89 -19.99
CA GLU A 528 -0.69 -21.84 -21.11
C GLU A 528 -1.64 -23.02 -20.89
N GLY A 529 -1.77 -23.50 -19.65
CA GLY A 529 -2.42 -24.77 -19.31
C GLY A 529 -3.93 -24.71 -19.03
N CYS A 530 -4.58 -23.57 -19.32
CA CYS A 530 -5.99 -23.33 -18.99
C CYS A 530 -6.76 -22.67 -20.14
#